data_AF-A0A9X8G510-F1
#
_entry.id   AF-A0A9X8G510-F1
#
_cell.length_a   1.000
_cell.length_b   1.000
_cell.length_c   1.000
_cell.angle_alpha   90.00
_cell.angle_beta   90.00
_cell.angle_gamma   90.00
#
_symmetry.space_group_name_H-M   'P 1'
#
loop_
_entity.id
_entity.type
_entity.pdbx_description
1 polymer ?
#
loop_
_entity_poly.entity_id
_entity_poly.type
_entity_poly.pdbx_seq_one_letter_code
_entity_poly.pdbx_strand_id
1 'polypeptide(L)'
;MLTLREIHAEILDVTEKVISVGLSNKENYPNIERFGGGISQIGISGVSDLAIALKKVPYKDLYAALEHAKFYNFILADGGIIQMIYIFKNDAILKHKLAYFPSPDFESFQSESELYMDDCVYVEILDKRVIPVAVRFDYDCTPGTFEDLVHPKSHLTLGQYENCRIPVCSPITPSLFIEFILRSFYNTALLNFSDKINLKFKRFQETATALEKDRIHIRVR
;
A
#
# COMPACT_ATOMS: atom_id res chain seq x y z
N MET A 1 8.65 -17.26 10.78
CA MET A 1 7.43 -16.44 10.79
C MET A 1 7.89 -15.00 10.96
N LEU A 2 7.36 -14.06 10.17
CA LEU A 2 7.73 -12.65 10.30
C LEU A 2 7.02 -12.04 11.50
N THR A 3 7.78 -11.36 12.35
CA THR A 3 7.30 -10.77 13.62
C THR A 3 6.86 -9.32 13.45
N LEU A 4 6.15 -8.78 14.43
CA LEU A 4 5.78 -7.36 14.47
C LEU A 4 7.01 -6.46 14.35
N ARG A 5 8.09 -6.78 15.08
CA ARG A 5 9.32 -5.99 15.08
C ARG A 5 9.99 -5.97 13.71
N GLU A 6 10.00 -7.10 13.01
CA GLU A 6 10.58 -7.18 11.67
C GLU A 6 9.80 -6.35 10.65
N ILE A 7 8.47 -6.42 10.67
CA ILE A 7 7.64 -5.62 9.76
C ILE A 7 7.74 -4.14 10.06
N HIS A 8 7.75 -3.75 11.34
CA HIS A 8 7.95 -2.36 11.71
C HIS A 8 9.30 -1.83 11.21
N ALA A 9 10.38 -2.57 11.42
CA ALA A 9 11.71 -2.20 10.89
C ALA A 9 11.74 -2.12 9.37
N GLU A 10 11.02 -3.02 8.68
CA GLU A 10 10.93 -3.02 7.21
C GLU A 10 10.17 -1.80 6.68
N ILE A 11 9.10 -1.35 7.36
CA ILE A 11 8.39 -0.10 6.99
C ILE A 11 9.32 1.10 7.13
N LEU A 12 10.09 1.18 8.21
CA LEU A 12 11.06 2.27 8.43
C LEU A 12 12.16 2.27 7.36
N ASP A 13 12.77 1.12 7.08
CA ASP A 13 13.81 0.97 6.04
C ASP A 13 13.30 1.41 4.67
N VAL A 14 12.13 0.92 4.27
CA VAL A 14 11.48 1.32 3.01
C VAL A 14 11.21 2.82 2.96
N THR A 15 10.71 3.40 4.04
CA THR A 15 10.37 4.82 4.12
C THR A 15 11.64 5.67 3.96
N GLU A 16 12.70 5.34 4.70
CA GLU A 16 14.00 6.02 4.59
C GLU A 16 14.59 5.92 3.18
N LYS A 17 14.50 4.75 2.54
CA LYS A 17 14.99 4.56 1.16
C LYS A 17 14.26 5.44 0.16
N VAL A 18 12.93 5.49 0.21
CA VAL A 18 12.11 6.34 -0.67
C VAL A 18 12.45 7.82 -0.47
N ILE A 19 12.63 8.26 0.79
CA ILE A 19 13.06 9.64 1.11
C ILE A 19 14.46 9.91 0.55
N SER A 20 15.41 9.00 0.75
CA SER A 20 16.82 9.20 0.38
C SER A 20 17.06 9.43 -1.12
N VAL A 21 16.11 9.01 -1.96
CA VAL A 21 16.15 9.17 -3.41
C VAL A 21 15.21 10.28 -3.90
N GLY A 22 14.59 11.04 -2.99
CA GLY A 22 13.73 12.17 -3.31
C GLY A 22 12.36 11.80 -3.87
N LEU A 23 11.89 10.56 -3.66
CA LEU A 23 10.61 10.11 -4.20
C LEU A 23 9.39 10.55 -3.40
N SER A 24 9.58 11.04 -2.17
CA SER A 24 8.51 11.50 -1.28
C SER A 24 8.70 12.96 -0.87
N ASN A 25 7.57 13.66 -0.73
CA ASN A 25 7.51 15.07 -0.30
C ASN A 25 6.93 15.25 1.12
N LYS A 26 6.24 14.25 1.66
CA LYS A 26 5.60 14.31 2.99
C LYS A 26 5.62 12.93 3.62
N GLU A 27 6.01 12.84 4.88
CA GLU A 27 6.10 11.58 5.58
C GLU A 27 5.41 11.63 6.94
N ASN A 28 4.98 10.46 7.40
CA ASN A 28 4.48 10.26 8.74
C ASN A 28 4.87 8.84 9.20
N TYR A 29 5.69 8.78 10.23
CA TYR A 29 6.26 7.53 10.69
C TYR A 29 5.22 6.73 11.50
N PRO A 30 5.11 5.41 11.24
CA PRO A 30 4.18 4.58 11.97
C PRO A 30 4.61 4.42 13.43
N ASN A 31 3.63 4.25 14.32
CA ASN A 31 3.85 3.85 15.69
C ASN A 31 3.36 2.42 15.92
N ILE A 32 3.88 1.81 16.99
CA ILE A 32 3.36 0.54 17.51
C ILE A 32 2.39 0.85 18.64
N GLU A 33 1.12 0.55 18.43
CA GLU A 33 0.07 0.62 19.45
C GLU A 33 -0.21 -0.78 19.99
N ARG A 34 -0.30 -0.91 21.32
CA ARG A 34 -0.60 -2.18 21.99
C ARG A 34 -1.98 -2.12 22.61
N PHE A 35 -2.77 -3.14 22.36
CA PHE A 35 -4.13 -3.30 22.87
C PHE A 35 -4.22 -4.53 23.78
N GLY A 36 -5.35 -4.66 24.48
CA GLY A 36 -5.63 -5.85 25.28
C GLY A 36 -5.65 -7.15 24.45
N GLY A 37 -5.45 -8.30 25.10
CA GLY A 37 -5.55 -9.61 24.45
C GLY A 37 -4.39 -9.98 23.50
N GLY A 38 -3.24 -9.33 23.67
CA GLY A 38 -2.04 -9.61 22.86
C GLY A 38 -2.09 -9.01 21.45
N ILE A 39 -2.99 -8.05 21.21
CA ILE A 39 -3.13 -7.37 19.93
C ILE A 39 -2.16 -6.19 19.87
N SER A 40 -1.52 -6.00 18.73
CA SER A 40 -0.66 -4.85 18.47
C SER A 40 -0.82 -4.38 17.03
N GLN A 41 -0.83 -3.09 16.80
CA GLN A 41 -0.97 -2.46 15.49
C GLN A 41 0.30 -1.68 15.15
N ILE A 42 0.75 -1.81 13.91
CA ILE A 42 1.67 -0.88 13.27
C ILE A 42 0.84 0.02 12.35
N GLY A 43 0.88 1.33 12.54
CA GLY A 43 0.16 2.27 11.70
C GLY A 43 0.26 3.70 12.19
N ILE A 44 -0.52 4.59 11.57
CA ILE A 44 -0.64 5.99 11.99
C ILE A 44 -1.78 6.10 13.01
N SER A 45 -1.47 6.68 14.17
CA SER A 45 -2.39 6.85 15.30
C SER A 45 -3.59 7.75 14.96
N GLY A 46 -4.75 7.49 15.59
CA GLY A 46 -5.91 8.38 15.58
C GLY A 46 -7.00 8.09 14.55
N VAL A 47 -7.01 6.91 13.91
CA VAL A 47 -7.77 6.69 12.66
C VAL A 47 -8.60 5.41 12.59
N SER A 48 -9.01 4.85 13.73
CA SER A 48 -10.01 3.76 13.72
C SER A 48 -11.34 4.18 13.08
N ASP A 49 -11.69 5.47 13.23
CA ASP A 49 -13.04 5.96 12.92
C ASP A 49 -13.18 6.52 11.50
N LEU A 50 -12.09 7.06 10.93
CA LEU A 50 -12.10 7.69 9.61
C LEU A 50 -12.30 6.67 8.48
N ALA A 51 -11.66 5.49 8.57
CA ALA A 51 -11.77 4.45 7.55
C ALA A 51 -13.18 3.83 7.46
N ILE A 52 -13.97 3.92 8.53
CA ILE A 52 -15.38 3.48 8.55
C ILE A 52 -16.27 4.59 7.97
N ALA A 53 -16.02 5.85 8.33
CA ALA A 53 -16.78 7.00 7.87
C ALA A 53 -16.66 7.25 6.35
N LEU A 54 -15.54 6.90 5.73
CA LEU A 54 -15.25 7.22 4.33
C LEU A 54 -15.64 6.13 3.31
N LYS A 55 -16.36 5.07 3.71
CA LYS A 55 -16.68 3.93 2.81
C LYS A 55 -17.53 4.26 1.58
N LYS A 56 -18.17 5.43 1.53
CA LYS A 56 -19.11 5.81 0.45
C LYS A 56 -18.93 7.24 -0.04
N VAL A 57 -17.75 7.83 0.16
CA VAL A 57 -17.47 9.18 -0.37
C VAL A 57 -16.80 9.09 -1.74
N PRO A 58 -16.97 10.10 -2.61
CA PRO A 58 -16.19 10.22 -3.84
C PRO A 58 -14.67 10.09 -3.59
N TYR A 59 -13.96 9.53 -4.56
CA TYR A 59 -12.51 9.28 -4.44
C TYR A 59 -11.71 10.52 -4.03
N LYS A 60 -12.03 11.67 -4.64
CA LYS A 60 -11.37 12.95 -4.35
C LYS A 60 -11.54 13.37 -2.88
N ASP A 61 -12.73 13.16 -2.32
CA ASP A 61 -13.03 13.51 -0.92
C ASP A 61 -12.35 12.56 0.05
N LEU A 62 -12.32 11.25 -0.28
CA LEU A 62 -11.53 10.27 0.45
C LEU A 62 -10.06 10.67 0.47
N TYR A 63 -9.46 10.93 -0.70
CA TYR A 63 -8.06 11.33 -0.82
C TYR A 63 -7.76 12.57 0.03
N ALA A 64 -8.58 13.63 -0.09
CA ALA A 64 -8.39 14.87 0.67
C ALA A 64 -8.52 14.63 2.18
N ALA A 65 -9.45 13.79 2.62
CA ALA A 65 -9.59 13.43 4.03
C ALA A 65 -8.39 12.65 4.57
N LEU A 66 -7.84 11.72 3.78
CA LEU A 66 -6.62 10.98 4.13
C LEU A 66 -5.41 11.91 4.26
N GLU A 67 -5.21 12.82 3.30
CA GLU A 67 -4.14 13.80 3.33
C GLU A 67 -4.29 14.76 4.52
N HIS A 68 -5.47 15.33 4.72
CA HIS A 68 -5.75 16.29 5.80
C HIS A 68 -5.52 15.67 7.19
N ALA A 69 -5.98 14.43 7.39
CA ALA A 69 -5.79 13.69 8.64
C ALA A 69 -4.36 13.18 8.82
N LYS A 70 -3.45 13.41 7.86
CA LYS A 70 -2.10 12.83 7.81
C LYS A 70 -2.10 11.31 7.90
N PHE A 71 -3.15 10.67 7.39
CA PHE A 71 -3.30 9.23 7.45
C PHE A 71 -2.62 8.57 6.26
N TYR A 72 -1.29 8.56 6.30
CA TYR A 72 -0.42 7.99 5.28
C TYR A 72 0.92 7.68 5.92
N ASN A 73 1.69 6.75 5.36
CA ASN A 73 3.10 6.59 5.71
C ASN A 73 3.93 7.66 5.00
N PHE A 74 3.67 7.87 3.72
CA PHE A 74 4.26 8.95 2.95
C PHE A 74 3.43 9.29 1.72
N ILE A 75 3.65 10.48 1.16
CA ILE A 75 3.09 10.95 -0.10
C ILE A 75 4.25 11.09 -1.10
N LEU A 76 4.10 10.43 -2.25
CA LEU A 76 5.03 10.52 -3.38
C LEU A 76 5.00 11.93 -4.00
N ALA A 77 6.03 12.31 -4.74
CA ALA A 77 6.13 13.70 -5.17
C ALA A 77 4.99 14.17 -6.10
N ASP A 78 4.36 13.22 -6.81
CA ASP A 78 3.16 13.41 -7.64
C ASP A 78 1.84 13.43 -6.85
N GLY A 79 1.89 13.35 -5.52
CA GLY A 79 0.73 13.25 -4.66
C GLY A 79 0.25 11.81 -4.39
N GLY A 80 0.92 10.77 -4.88
CA GLY A 80 0.54 9.39 -4.57
C GLY A 80 0.63 9.06 -3.08
N ILE A 81 -0.51 8.82 -2.40
CA ILE A 81 -0.53 8.44 -0.98
C ILE A 81 -0.21 6.96 -0.82
N ILE A 82 0.71 6.64 0.09
CA ILE A 82 1.03 5.28 0.51
C ILE A 82 0.60 5.04 1.96
N GLN A 83 -0.11 3.93 2.20
CA GLN A 83 -0.48 3.44 3.53
C GLN A 83 -0.01 2.00 3.73
N MET A 84 0.51 1.72 4.92
CA MET A 84 0.99 0.42 5.36
C MET A 84 0.58 0.19 6.81
N ILE A 85 -0.52 -0.54 7.01
CA ILE A 85 -1.08 -0.84 8.33
C ILE A 85 -1.03 -2.34 8.55
N TYR A 86 -0.56 -2.77 9.72
CA TYR A 86 -0.50 -4.19 10.11
C TYR A 86 -1.05 -4.37 11.51
N ILE A 87 -1.75 -5.48 11.74
CA ILE A 87 -2.24 -5.90 13.05
C ILE A 87 -1.72 -7.31 13.33
N PHE A 88 -1.14 -7.48 14.51
CA PHE A 88 -0.59 -8.73 15.01
C PHE A 88 -1.35 -9.19 16.25
N LYS A 89 -1.42 -10.51 16.43
CA LYS A 89 -1.83 -11.16 17.68
C LYS A 89 -0.71 -12.07 18.14
N ASN A 90 -0.08 -11.76 19.27
CA ASN A 90 1.05 -12.52 19.82
C ASN A 90 2.15 -12.78 18.74
N ASP A 91 2.57 -11.73 18.03
CA ASP A 91 3.54 -11.76 16.92
C ASP A 91 3.17 -12.55 15.66
N ALA A 92 1.97 -13.15 15.60
CA ALA A 92 1.41 -13.66 14.36
C ALA A 92 0.59 -12.59 13.64
N ILE A 93 0.80 -12.42 12.33
CA ILE A 93 0.00 -11.47 11.54
C ILE A 93 -1.48 -11.88 11.56
N LEU A 94 -2.33 -10.93 11.96
CA LEU A 94 -3.78 -11.07 11.99
C LEU A 94 -4.43 -10.36 10.79
N LYS A 95 -3.98 -9.13 10.52
CA LYS A 95 -4.48 -8.30 9.41
C LYS A 95 -3.38 -7.43 8.81
N HIS A 96 -3.55 -7.03 7.56
CA HIS A 96 -2.90 -5.83 7.03
C HIS A 96 -3.81 -5.11 6.03
N LYS A 97 -3.50 -3.83 5.81
CA LYS A 97 -4.05 -3.02 4.73
C LYS A 97 -2.91 -2.19 4.17
N LEU A 98 -2.54 -2.48 2.92
CA LEU A 98 -1.53 -1.73 2.18
C LEU A 98 -2.23 -1.05 1.02
N ALA A 99 -2.18 0.27 0.95
CA ALA A 99 -2.93 1.04 -0.03
C ALA A 99 -2.03 2.05 -0.74
N TYR A 100 -2.25 2.18 -2.05
CA TYR A 100 -1.75 3.25 -2.90
C TYR A 100 -2.96 4.01 -3.45
N PHE A 101 -3.04 5.29 -3.12
CA PHE A 101 -4.06 6.20 -3.60
C PHE A 101 -3.38 7.27 -4.48
N PRO A 102 -3.37 7.11 -5.83
CA PRO A 102 -2.84 8.12 -6.72
C PRO A 102 -3.55 9.47 -6.54
N SER A 103 -2.87 10.58 -6.81
CA SER A 103 -3.53 11.89 -6.79
C SER A 103 -4.78 11.88 -7.69
N PRO A 104 -5.95 12.39 -7.22
CA PRO A 104 -7.13 12.53 -8.07
C PRO A 104 -6.95 13.61 -9.14
N ASP A 105 -5.90 14.44 -9.03
CA ASP A 105 -5.59 15.56 -9.92
C ASP A 105 -4.24 15.32 -10.59
N PHE A 106 -4.24 14.49 -11.63
CA PHE A 106 -3.08 14.38 -12.54
C PHE A 106 -3.07 15.50 -13.59
N GLU A 107 -4.20 16.17 -13.83
CA GLU A 107 -4.32 17.21 -14.86
C GLU A 107 -3.37 18.38 -14.59
N SER A 108 -3.21 18.79 -13.33
CA SER A 108 -2.23 19.80 -12.94
C SER A 108 -0.80 19.41 -13.37
N PHE A 109 -0.34 18.21 -13.03
CA PHE A 109 0.97 17.70 -13.44
C PHE A 109 1.12 17.56 -14.96
N GLN A 110 0.06 17.13 -15.65
CA GLN A 110 0.05 16.93 -17.10
C GLN A 110 -0.04 18.24 -17.89
N SER A 111 -0.64 19.29 -17.32
CA SER A 111 -0.72 20.62 -17.91
C SER A 111 0.63 21.36 -17.86
N GLU A 112 1.40 21.12 -16.81
CA GLU A 112 2.72 21.71 -16.58
C GLU A 112 3.87 20.76 -16.92
N SER A 113 3.60 19.75 -17.77
CA SER A 113 4.57 18.68 -18.08
C SER A 113 5.97 19.19 -18.43
N GLU A 114 6.10 20.30 -19.16
CA GLU A 114 7.39 20.93 -19.52
C GLU A 114 8.28 21.28 -18.31
N LEU A 115 7.70 21.57 -17.14
CA LEU A 115 8.44 21.86 -15.89
C LEU A 115 8.98 20.59 -15.23
N TYR A 116 8.37 19.43 -15.50
CA TYR A 116 8.69 18.14 -14.89
C TYR A 116 9.39 17.17 -15.86
N MET A 117 9.53 17.54 -17.14
CA MET A 117 10.20 16.73 -18.16
C MET A 117 11.68 16.51 -17.86
N ASP A 118 12.33 17.45 -17.16
CA ASP A 118 13.72 17.32 -16.70
C ASP A 118 13.85 16.37 -15.50
N ASP A 119 12.80 16.24 -14.68
CA ASP A 119 12.70 15.27 -13.60
C ASP A 119 12.16 13.94 -14.14
N CYS A 120 13.03 13.20 -14.85
CA CYS A 120 12.77 11.91 -15.51
C CYS A 120 12.12 10.79 -14.66
N VAL A 121 11.81 11.05 -13.39
CA VAL A 121 11.34 10.11 -12.39
C VAL A 121 9.83 9.83 -12.52
N TYR A 122 9.05 10.75 -13.11
CA TYR A 122 7.57 10.70 -13.12
C TYR A 122 6.95 10.66 -14.53
N VAL A 123 7.74 10.28 -15.54
CA VAL A 123 7.33 10.28 -16.96
C VAL A 123 6.05 9.48 -17.19
N GLU A 124 5.84 8.39 -16.44
CA GLU A 124 4.67 7.53 -16.54
C GLU A 124 3.35 8.26 -16.20
N ILE A 125 3.37 9.26 -15.32
CA ILE A 125 2.18 9.98 -14.87
C ILE A 125 1.85 11.18 -15.79
N LEU A 126 2.85 11.66 -16.53
CA LEU A 126 2.68 12.75 -17.50
C LEU A 126 1.89 12.35 -18.75
N ASP A 127 1.72 11.04 -19.01
CA ASP A 127 0.87 10.56 -20.09
C ASP A 127 -0.62 10.80 -19.78
N LYS A 128 -1.23 11.72 -20.54
CA LYS A 128 -2.66 12.11 -20.43
C LYS A 128 -3.65 10.96 -20.60
N ARG A 129 -3.21 9.78 -21.03
CA ARG A 129 -4.03 8.57 -21.14
C ARG A 129 -4.09 7.76 -19.85
N VAL A 130 -3.20 8.03 -18.90
CA VAL A 130 -3.14 7.32 -17.61
C VAL A 130 -4.30 7.75 -16.72
N ILE A 131 -5.00 6.75 -16.20
CA ILE A 131 -6.11 6.93 -15.28
C ILE A 131 -5.64 6.55 -13.87
N PRO A 132 -5.90 7.38 -12.84
CA PRO A 132 -5.58 7.04 -11.47
C PRO A 132 -6.41 5.84 -11.02
N VAL A 133 -5.73 4.73 -10.69
CA VAL A 133 -6.36 3.53 -10.14
C VAL A 133 -5.81 3.29 -8.73
N ALA A 134 -6.68 3.46 -7.73
CA ALA A 134 -6.34 3.08 -6.36
C ALA A 134 -6.08 1.58 -6.27
N VAL A 135 -4.98 1.21 -5.60
CA VAL A 135 -4.57 -0.18 -5.40
C VAL A 135 -4.55 -0.49 -3.92
N ARG A 136 -5.10 -1.65 -3.52
CA ARG A 136 -5.03 -2.09 -2.12
C ARG A 136 -4.81 -3.58 -2.00
N PHE A 137 -3.84 -3.97 -1.16
CA PHE A 137 -3.65 -5.33 -0.70
C PHE A 137 -4.17 -5.45 0.73
N ASP A 138 -5.18 -6.29 0.92
CA ASP A 138 -5.75 -6.59 2.22
C ASP A 138 -5.36 -7.99 2.66
N TYR A 139 -5.22 -8.17 3.97
CA TYR A 139 -5.19 -9.47 4.62
C TYR A 139 -6.03 -9.43 5.89
N ASP A 140 -6.87 -10.45 6.11
CA ASP A 140 -7.62 -10.64 7.35
C ASP A 140 -7.87 -12.14 7.60
N CYS A 141 -7.22 -12.70 8.62
CA CYS A 141 -7.44 -14.10 9.03
C CYS A 141 -8.29 -14.22 10.30
N THR A 142 -9.01 -13.17 10.68
CA THR A 142 -9.95 -13.23 11.82
C THR A 142 -11.05 -14.25 11.56
N PRO A 143 -11.41 -15.08 12.54
CA PRO A 143 -12.54 -15.99 12.38
C PRO A 143 -13.82 -15.24 11.96
N GLY A 144 -14.50 -15.73 10.91
CA GLY A 144 -15.75 -15.15 10.41
C GLY A 144 -15.59 -13.99 9.42
N THR A 145 -14.38 -13.53 9.10
CA THR A 145 -14.17 -12.49 8.08
C THR A 145 -13.84 -13.05 6.70
N PHE A 146 -13.52 -14.34 6.58
CA PHE A 146 -13.13 -14.99 5.34
C PHE A 146 -14.25 -15.88 4.78
N GLU A 147 -14.49 -15.75 3.48
CA GLU A 147 -15.34 -16.65 2.69
C GLU A 147 -14.60 -16.96 1.38
N ASP A 148 -14.33 -18.23 1.11
CA ASP A 148 -13.52 -18.64 -0.04
C ASP A 148 -14.14 -18.11 -1.35
N LEU A 149 -13.29 -17.59 -2.25
CA LEU A 149 -13.66 -16.91 -3.51
C LEU A 149 -14.53 -15.64 -3.40
N VAL A 150 -15.17 -15.35 -2.26
CA VAL A 150 -16.01 -14.15 -2.06
C VAL A 150 -15.25 -13.05 -1.32
N HIS A 151 -14.50 -13.42 -0.28
CA HIS A 151 -13.62 -12.54 0.47
C HIS A 151 -12.37 -13.32 0.90
N PRO A 152 -11.40 -13.49 -0.02
CA PRO A 152 -10.15 -14.20 0.24
C PRO A 152 -9.41 -13.63 1.44
N LYS A 153 -8.70 -14.49 2.19
CA LYS A 153 -7.92 -14.03 3.36
C LYS A 153 -6.91 -12.98 2.97
N SER A 154 -6.29 -13.12 1.80
CA SER A 154 -5.46 -12.09 1.20
C SER A 154 -5.93 -11.80 -0.22
N HIS A 155 -6.13 -10.53 -0.56
CA HIS A 155 -6.61 -10.12 -1.88
C HIS A 155 -6.10 -8.75 -2.28
N LEU A 156 -6.04 -8.54 -3.60
CA LEU A 156 -5.84 -7.26 -4.26
C LEU A 156 -7.20 -6.69 -4.65
N THR A 157 -7.39 -5.40 -4.40
CA THR A 157 -8.48 -4.59 -4.94
C THR A 157 -7.94 -3.48 -5.84
N LEU A 158 -8.66 -3.16 -6.90
CA LEU A 158 -8.36 -2.09 -7.85
C LEU A 158 -9.56 -1.15 -7.96
N GLY A 159 -9.32 0.16 -8.00
CA GLY A 159 -10.36 1.17 -8.25
C GLY A 159 -11.47 1.24 -7.21
N GLN A 160 -11.30 0.59 -6.04
CA GLN A 160 -12.32 0.48 -4.99
C GLN A 160 -13.62 -0.23 -5.39
N TYR A 161 -13.61 -1.04 -6.45
CA TYR A 161 -14.75 -1.87 -6.78
C TYR A 161 -15.00 -2.92 -5.69
N GLU A 162 -16.21 -2.93 -5.11
CA GLU A 162 -16.58 -3.78 -3.96
C GLU A 162 -16.27 -5.27 -4.17
N ASN A 163 -16.47 -5.76 -5.40
CA ASN A 163 -16.29 -7.15 -5.81
C ASN A 163 -14.97 -7.41 -6.55
N CYS A 164 -14.13 -6.39 -6.77
CA CYS A 164 -12.80 -6.61 -7.33
C CYS A 164 -11.86 -7.08 -6.23
N ARG A 165 -11.86 -8.39 -5.97
CA ARG A 165 -11.03 -9.05 -4.95
C ARG A 165 -10.26 -10.19 -5.62
N ILE A 166 -9.13 -9.85 -6.20
CA ILE A 166 -8.26 -10.83 -6.85
C ILE A 166 -7.48 -11.55 -5.75
N PRO A 167 -7.61 -12.88 -5.59
CA PRO A 167 -6.91 -13.60 -4.52
C PRO A 167 -5.39 -13.43 -4.61
N VAL A 168 -4.74 -13.36 -3.45
CA VAL A 168 -3.28 -13.27 -3.32
C VAL A 168 -2.82 -14.45 -2.45
N CYS A 169 -1.75 -15.14 -2.88
CA CYS A 169 -1.33 -16.38 -2.23
C CYS A 169 -0.92 -16.23 -0.75
N SER A 170 -0.48 -15.05 -0.33
CA SER A 170 0.04 -14.78 1.01
C SER A 170 -0.16 -13.30 1.38
N PRO A 171 -0.12 -12.96 2.68
CA PRO A 171 0.04 -11.56 3.08
C PRO A 171 1.28 -10.93 2.43
N ILE A 172 1.24 -9.62 2.23
CA ILE A 172 2.29 -8.84 1.57
C ILE A 172 3.15 -8.13 2.60
N THR A 173 4.48 -8.10 2.38
CA THR A 173 5.44 -7.35 3.19
C THR A 173 5.64 -5.93 2.64
N PRO A 174 6.10 -4.98 3.47
CA PRO A 174 6.31 -3.59 3.04
C PRO A 174 7.20 -3.47 1.79
N SER A 175 8.31 -4.20 1.72
CA SER A 175 9.22 -4.14 0.57
C SER A 175 8.57 -4.66 -0.71
N LEU A 176 7.80 -5.74 -0.64
CA LEU A 176 7.10 -6.27 -1.81
C LEU A 176 6.00 -5.30 -2.29
N PHE A 177 5.31 -4.65 -1.36
CA PHE A 177 4.31 -3.66 -1.72
C PHE A 177 4.92 -2.44 -2.41
N ILE A 178 5.98 -1.86 -1.85
CA ILE A 178 6.64 -0.71 -2.48
C ILE A 178 7.32 -1.08 -3.78
N GLU A 179 7.93 -2.26 -3.87
CA GLU A 179 8.47 -2.75 -5.13
C GLU A 179 7.40 -2.86 -6.21
N PHE A 180 6.22 -3.41 -5.87
CA PHE A 180 5.09 -3.49 -6.79
C PHE A 180 4.65 -2.10 -7.26
N ILE A 181 4.52 -1.13 -6.35
CA ILE A 181 4.11 0.24 -6.69
C ILE A 181 5.14 0.90 -7.60
N LEU A 182 6.43 0.86 -7.22
CA LEU A 182 7.49 1.48 -8.00
C LEU A 182 7.62 0.81 -9.38
N ARG A 183 7.59 -0.52 -9.46
CA ARG A 183 7.68 -1.22 -10.74
C ARG A 183 6.50 -0.95 -11.66
N SER A 184 5.30 -0.82 -11.10
CA SER A 184 4.07 -0.71 -11.91
C SER A 184 3.76 0.72 -12.32
N PHE A 185 4.07 1.70 -11.46
CA PHE A 185 3.62 3.09 -11.63
C PHE A 185 4.77 4.11 -11.71
N TYR A 186 5.99 3.73 -11.29
CA TYR A 186 7.16 4.61 -11.25
C TYR A 186 8.40 3.86 -11.78
N ASN A 187 8.26 3.13 -12.89
CA ASN A 187 9.29 2.20 -13.34
C ASN A 187 10.60 2.92 -13.68
N THR A 188 10.53 4.11 -14.25
CA THR A 188 11.69 4.95 -14.56
C THR A 188 12.42 5.36 -13.28
N ALA A 189 11.69 5.75 -12.23
CA ALA A 189 12.26 5.98 -10.90
C ALA A 189 12.97 4.74 -10.34
N LEU A 190 12.31 3.58 -10.42
CA LEU A 190 12.86 2.32 -9.92
C LEU A 190 14.17 1.96 -10.62
N LEU A 191 14.25 2.14 -11.94
CA LEU A 191 15.46 1.87 -12.72
C LEU A 191 16.59 2.83 -12.35
N ASN A 192 16.29 4.14 -12.27
CA ASN A 192 17.28 5.18 -11.95
C ASN A 192 17.86 5.07 -10.54
N PHE A 193 17.08 4.56 -9.59
CA PHE A 193 17.46 4.51 -8.17
C PHE A 193 17.58 3.09 -7.62
N SER A 194 17.61 2.07 -8.48
CA SER A 194 17.62 0.65 -8.09
C SER A 194 18.70 0.32 -7.04
N ASP A 195 19.93 0.80 -7.23
CA ASP A 195 21.05 0.59 -6.31
C ASP A 195 20.86 1.23 -4.93
N LYS A 196 20.17 2.37 -4.88
CA LYS A 196 19.91 3.12 -3.64
C LYS A 196 18.69 2.54 -2.90
N ILE A 197 17.64 2.20 -3.64
CA ILE A 197 16.40 1.64 -3.11
C ILE A 197 16.65 0.22 -2.56
N ASN A 198 17.33 -0.65 -3.32
CA ASN A 198 17.84 -1.96 -2.89
C ASN A 198 16.98 -2.67 -1.82
N LEU A 199 15.73 -2.97 -2.16
CA LEU A 199 14.75 -3.54 -1.25
C LEU A 199 15.09 -4.98 -0.86
N LYS A 200 14.84 -5.34 0.39
CA LYS A 200 15.12 -6.69 0.91
C LYS A 200 13.82 -7.48 1.01
N PHE A 201 13.70 -8.52 0.20
CA PHE A 201 12.44 -9.27 0.10
C PHE A 201 12.33 -10.37 1.14
N LYS A 202 11.46 -10.15 2.14
CA LYS A 202 10.92 -11.20 3.01
C LYS A 202 9.49 -11.54 2.60
N ARG A 203 9.03 -12.75 2.94
CA ARG A 203 7.70 -13.26 2.57
C ARG A 203 7.00 -13.88 3.76
N PHE A 204 5.69 -13.66 3.85
CA PHE A 204 4.82 -14.42 4.73
C PHE A 204 4.58 -15.83 4.17
N GLN A 205 4.05 -16.72 5.01
CA GLN A 205 3.61 -18.04 4.58
C GLN A 205 2.37 -17.91 3.68
N GLU A 206 2.22 -18.84 2.74
CA GLU A 206 1.02 -18.90 1.90
C GLU A 206 -0.23 -19.18 2.77
N THR A 207 -1.29 -18.44 2.48
CA THR A 207 -2.59 -18.56 3.17
C THR A 207 -3.74 -18.90 2.21
N ALA A 208 -3.49 -18.81 0.90
CA ALA A 208 -4.53 -19.06 -0.09
C ALA A 208 -4.95 -20.54 -0.16
N THR A 209 -6.25 -20.75 -0.36
CA THR A 209 -6.87 -22.06 -0.48
C THR A 209 -6.56 -22.72 -1.82
N ALA A 210 -6.86 -24.01 -1.95
CA ALA A 210 -6.75 -24.71 -3.24
C ALA A 210 -7.72 -24.13 -4.28
N LEU A 211 -8.91 -23.69 -3.85
CA LEU A 211 -9.91 -23.10 -4.74
C LEU A 211 -9.47 -21.73 -5.25
N GLU A 212 -8.90 -20.87 -4.40
CA GLU A 212 -8.30 -19.60 -4.81
C GLU A 212 -7.17 -19.80 -5.82
N LYS A 213 -6.36 -20.84 -5.64
CA LYS A 213 -5.24 -21.19 -6.54
C LYS A 213 -5.69 -21.78 -7.89
N ASP A 214 -6.92 -22.29 -7.99
CA ASP A 214 -7.55 -22.79 -9.23
C ASP A 214 -8.17 -21.65 -10.08
N ARG A 215 -8.11 -20.41 -9.60
CA ARG A 215 -8.59 -19.22 -10.31
C ARG A 215 -7.43 -18.27 -10.62
N ILE A 216 -7.73 -17.20 -11.35
CA ILE A 216 -6.78 -16.09 -11.53
C ILE A 216 -6.45 -15.53 -10.15
N HIS A 217 -5.18 -15.64 -9.78
CA HIS A 217 -4.67 -15.19 -8.49
C HIS A 217 -3.27 -14.62 -8.65
N ILE A 218 -2.87 -13.80 -7.69
CA ILE A 218 -1.52 -13.25 -7.62
C ILE A 218 -0.66 -14.16 -6.76
N ARG A 219 0.43 -14.60 -7.36
CA ARG A 219 1.45 -15.37 -6.65
C ARG A 219 2.57 -14.45 -6.17
N VAL A 220 2.96 -14.65 -4.92
CA VAL A 220 4.09 -13.97 -4.29
C VAL A 220 5.23 -14.96 -4.15
N ARG A 221 6.21 -14.91 -5.06
CA ARG A 221 7.35 -15.84 -5.12
C ARG A 221 8.68 -15.13 -5.06
#